data_AF-A0A923VP58-F1
#
_entry.id   AF-A0A923VP58-F1
#
_cell.length_a   1.000
_cell.length_b   1.000
_cell.length_c   1.000
_cell.angle_alpha   90.00
_cell.angle_beta   90.00
_cell.angle_gamma   90.00
#
_symmetry.space_group_name_H-M   'P 1'
#
loop_
_entity.id
_entity.type
_entity.pdbx_description
1 polymer ?
#
loop_
_entity_poly.entity_id
_entity_poly.type
_entity_poly.pdbx_seq_one_letter_code
_entity_poly.pdbx_strand_id
1 'polypeptide(L)'
;MYQLAKLLHLAAAIVWMGGMFFMLWVLRPVVADKLLPPARAPLMAAVLAKFFLSVWASIAVITVSGAVMLGMTGMKAAPLGQHLMLGAGLLMFALFAHIYFGPFRRVGQAVAAADWPAAGIQMGKMQRFVVANFVLGWLAIAAVVLIR
;
A
#
# COMPACT_ATOMS: atom_id res chain seq x y z
N MET A 1 6.89 -21.53 -15.32
CA MET A 1 5.97 -21.06 -14.24
C MET A 1 6.62 -20.02 -13.33
N TYR A 2 7.82 -20.30 -12.78
CA TYR A 2 8.50 -19.37 -11.86
C TYR A 2 8.67 -17.94 -12.43
N GLN A 3 9.17 -17.78 -13.66
CA GLN A 3 9.39 -16.46 -14.25
C GLN A 3 8.11 -15.63 -14.42
N LEU A 4 7.01 -16.29 -14.79
CA LEU A 4 5.70 -15.62 -14.89
C LEU A 4 5.21 -15.16 -13.51
N ALA A 5 5.33 -16.02 -12.49
CA ALA A 5 4.98 -15.65 -11.12
C ALA A 5 5.83 -14.46 -10.64
N LYS A 6 7.14 -14.48 -10.91
CA LYS A 6 8.05 -13.38 -10.57
C LYS A 6 7.67 -12.07 -11.28
N LEU A 7 7.34 -12.14 -12.58
CA LEU A 7 6.90 -10.97 -13.35
C LEU A 7 5.62 -10.36 -12.75
N LEU A 8 4.61 -11.20 -12.46
CA LEU A 8 3.35 -10.76 -11.87
C LEU A 8 3.56 -10.17 -10.47
N HIS A 9 4.41 -10.80 -9.66
CA HIS A 9 4.78 -10.32 -8.32
C HIS A 9 5.40 -8.92 -8.39
N LEU A 10 6.40 -8.74 -9.26
CA LEU A 10 7.08 -7.47 -9.44
C LEU A 10 6.15 -6.40 -10.02
N ALA A 11 5.33 -6.73 -11.02
CA ALA A 11 4.39 -5.78 -11.61
C ALA A 11 3.40 -5.25 -10.56
N ALA A 12 2.81 -6.13 -9.75
CA ALA A 12 1.91 -5.74 -8.67
C ALA A 12 2.62 -4.93 -7.56
N ALA A 13 3.85 -5.33 -7.20
CA ALA A 13 4.66 -4.57 -6.25
C ALA A 13 4.98 -3.16 -6.77
N ILE A 14 5.29 -3.00 -8.07
CA ILE A 14 5.55 -1.72 -8.71
C ILE A 14 4.31 -0.83 -8.71
N VAL A 15 3.13 -1.36 -9.05
CA VAL A 15 1.88 -0.61 -9.00
C VAL A 15 1.61 -0.09 -7.59
N TRP A 16 1.76 -0.94 -6.58
CA TRP A 16 1.51 -0.54 -5.20
C TRP A 16 2.56 0.44 -4.66
N MET A 17 3.85 0.11 -4.76
CA MET A 17 4.95 0.94 -4.28
C MET A 17 5.05 2.27 -5.04
N GLY A 18 4.96 2.23 -6.37
CA GLY A 18 4.96 3.42 -7.21
C GLY A 18 3.75 4.31 -6.96
N GLY A 19 2.57 3.72 -6.75
CA GLY A 19 1.38 4.46 -6.34
C GLY A 19 1.52 5.12 -4.97
N MET A 20 2.09 4.42 -3.97
CA MET A 20 2.38 5.03 -2.68
C MET A 20 3.36 6.20 -2.81
N PHE A 21 4.41 6.06 -3.62
CA PHE A 21 5.34 7.15 -3.89
C PHE A 21 4.62 8.36 -4.50
N PHE A 22 3.83 8.14 -5.56
CA PHE A 22 3.07 9.19 -6.20
C PHE A 22 2.11 9.90 -5.23
N MET A 23 1.38 9.13 -4.42
CA MET A 23 0.44 9.68 -3.44
C MET A 23 1.13 10.53 -2.38
N LEU A 24 2.27 10.08 -1.84
CA LEU A 24 2.97 10.74 -0.74
C LEU A 24 3.72 12.00 -1.18
N TRP A 25 4.46 11.92 -2.29
CA TRP A 25 5.41 12.97 -2.68
C TRP A 25 4.95 13.82 -3.87
N VAL A 26 3.98 13.36 -4.66
CA VAL A 26 3.54 14.10 -5.86
C VAL A 26 2.13 14.65 -5.66
N LEU A 27 1.13 13.78 -5.57
CA LEU A 27 -0.26 14.23 -5.58
C LEU A 27 -0.65 15.01 -4.32
N ARG A 28 -0.39 14.44 -3.14
CA ARG A 28 -0.88 15.02 -1.89
C ARG A 28 -0.29 16.41 -1.59
N PRO A 29 1.02 16.67 -1.77
CA PRO A 29 1.58 18.01 -1.60
C PRO A 29 0.93 19.03 -2.55
N VAL A 30 0.76 18.68 -3.83
CA VAL A 30 0.13 19.56 -4.82
C VAL A 30 -1.33 19.85 -4.46
N VAL A 31 -2.10 18.84 -4.08
CA VAL A 31 -3.49 19.01 -3.66
C VAL A 31 -3.60 19.84 -2.37
N ALA A 32 -2.65 19.69 -1.46
CA ALA A 32 -2.58 20.49 -0.23
C ALA A 32 -2.23 21.96 -0.48
N ASP A 33 -1.45 22.24 -1.52
CA ASP A 33 -1.06 23.60 -1.92
C ASP A 33 -2.15 24.28 -2.75
N LYS A 34 -2.75 23.57 -3.72
CA LYS A 34 -3.63 24.18 -4.73
C LYS A 34 -5.11 24.25 -4.36
N LEU A 35 -5.60 23.38 -3.48
CA LEU A 35 -7.06 23.26 -3.23
C LEU A 35 -7.45 23.68 -1.83
N LEU A 36 -8.53 24.44 -1.71
CA LEU A 36 -9.17 24.75 -0.43
C LEU A 36 -9.79 23.49 0.21
N PRO A 37 -9.95 23.45 1.55
CA PRO A 37 -10.45 22.25 2.26
C PRO A 37 -11.73 21.61 1.68
N PRO A 38 -12.77 22.36 1.26
CA PRO A 38 -14.00 21.78 0.72
C PRO A 38 -13.82 21.06 -0.62
N ALA A 39 -12.85 21.47 -1.45
CA ALA A 39 -12.54 20.81 -2.72
C ALA A 39 -11.50 19.69 -2.54
N ARG A 40 -10.60 19.86 -1.58
CA ARG A 40 -9.47 18.97 -1.29
C ARG A 40 -9.92 17.58 -0.80
N ALA A 41 -10.79 17.55 0.21
CA ALA A 41 -11.16 16.31 0.87
C ALA A 41 -11.98 15.36 -0.04
N PRO A 42 -12.98 15.83 -0.80
CA PRO A 42 -13.71 14.97 -1.74
C PRO A 42 -12.82 14.42 -2.85
N LEU A 43 -11.94 15.25 -3.43
CA LEU A 43 -11.01 14.82 -4.47
C LEU A 43 -10.10 13.70 -3.96
N MET A 44 -9.46 13.93 -2.81
CA MET A 44 -8.56 12.94 -2.21
C MET A 44 -9.29 11.64 -1.85
N ALA A 45 -10.53 11.72 -1.33
CA ALA A 45 -11.34 10.54 -1.05
C ALA A 45 -11.62 9.73 -2.33
N ALA A 46 -11.98 10.39 -3.43
CA ALA A 46 -12.24 9.74 -4.71
C ALA A 46 -10.99 9.10 -5.32
N VAL A 47 -9.83 9.79 -5.25
CA VAL A 47 -8.56 9.23 -5.71
C VAL A 47 -8.15 8.02 -4.87
N LEU A 48 -8.22 8.13 -3.53
CA LEU A 48 -7.89 7.05 -2.61
C LEU A 48 -8.80 5.84 -2.82
N ALA A 49 -10.09 6.03 -3.10
CA ALA A 49 -11.01 4.93 -3.40
C ALA A 49 -10.53 4.10 -4.60
N LYS A 50 -10.18 4.77 -5.70
CA LYS A 50 -9.65 4.11 -6.91
C LYS A 50 -8.30 3.44 -6.64
N PHE A 51 -7.40 4.15 -5.98
CA PHE A 51 -6.07 3.61 -5.66
C PHE A 51 -6.15 2.38 -4.76
N PHE A 52 -6.97 2.41 -3.71
CA PHE A 52 -7.11 1.29 -2.78
C PHE A 52 -7.70 0.04 -3.43
N LEU A 53 -8.57 0.19 -4.43
CA LEU A 53 -9.03 -0.94 -5.22
C LEU A 53 -7.87 -1.60 -6.00
N SER A 54 -6.99 -0.78 -6.61
CA SER A 54 -5.77 -1.27 -7.27
C SER A 54 -4.79 -1.91 -6.28
N VAL A 55 -4.72 -1.41 -5.04
CA VAL A 55 -3.89 -2.00 -3.97
C VAL A 55 -4.43 -3.38 -3.55
N TRP A 56 -5.75 -3.53 -3.38
CA TRP A 56 -6.36 -4.84 -3.12
C TRP A 56 -6.04 -5.87 -4.21
N ALA A 57 -6.14 -5.47 -5.48
CA ALA A 57 -5.74 -6.31 -6.60
C ALA A 57 -4.24 -6.66 -6.55
N SER A 58 -3.38 -5.68 -6.23
CA SER A 58 -1.93 -5.89 -6.11
C SER A 58 -1.58 -6.86 -4.98
N ILE A 59 -2.23 -6.73 -3.81
CA ILE A 59 -2.06 -7.64 -2.67
C ILE A 59 -2.41 -9.08 -3.07
N ALA A 60 -3.54 -9.28 -3.75
CA ALA A 60 -3.95 -10.61 -4.20
C ALA A 60 -2.90 -11.22 -5.14
N VAL A 61 -2.45 -10.46 -6.14
CA VAL A 61 -1.44 -10.93 -7.10
C VAL A 61 -0.10 -11.23 -6.41
N ILE A 62 0.39 -10.34 -5.54
CA ILE A 62 1.65 -10.52 -4.77
C ILE A 62 1.57 -11.78 -3.91
N THR A 63 0.45 -11.98 -3.21
CA THR A 63 0.28 -13.11 -2.29
C THR A 63 0.26 -14.44 -3.05
N VAL A 64 -0.55 -14.53 -4.11
CA VAL A 64 -0.65 -15.75 -4.92
C VAL A 64 0.68 -16.05 -5.61
N SER A 65 1.28 -15.07 -6.29
CA SER A 65 2.56 -15.26 -6.97
C SER A 65 3.71 -15.59 -6.01
N GLY A 66 3.74 -14.95 -4.84
CA GLY A 66 4.72 -15.22 -3.79
C GLY A 66 4.57 -16.62 -3.22
N ALA A 67 3.34 -17.07 -2.94
CA ALA A 67 3.06 -18.42 -2.48
C ALA A 67 3.46 -19.48 -3.51
N VAL A 68 3.22 -19.23 -4.81
CA VAL A 68 3.68 -20.12 -5.89
C VAL A 68 5.20 -20.23 -5.90
N MET A 69 5.93 -19.10 -5.89
CA MET A 69 7.40 -19.11 -5.90
C MET A 69 8.00 -19.78 -4.65
N LEU A 70 7.41 -19.52 -3.47
CA LEU A 70 7.84 -20.10 -2.21
C LEU A 70 7.53 -21.61 -2.15
N GLY A 71 6.39 -22.04 -2.69
CA GLY A 71 6.04 -23.46 -2.81
C GLY A 71 6.97 -24.23 -3.73
N MET A 72 7.44 -23.60 -4.83
CA MET A 72 8.44 -24.20 -5.72
C MET A 72 9.83 -24.33 -5.08
N THR A 73 10.18 -23.41 -4.17
CA THR A 73 11.47 -23.42 -3.46
C THR A 73 11.44 -24.33 -2.23
N GLY A 74 10.29 -24.36 -1.54
CA GLY A 74 10.08 -25.06 -0.28
C GLY A 74 10.45 -24.19 0.94
N MET A 75 9.58 -24.17 1.96
CA MET A 75 9.74 -23.35 3.17
C MET A 75 11.03 -23.59 3.96
N LYS A 76 11.63 -24.78 3.86
CA LYS A 76 12.89 -25.11 4.55
C LYS A 76 14.14 -24.68 3.77
N ALA A 77 14.02 -24.60 2.44
CA ALA A 77 15.13 -24.30 1.56
C ALA A 77 15.14 -22.83 1.09
N ALA A 78 14.09 -22.07 1.42
CA ALA A 78 14.01 -20.67 1.08
C ALA A 78 15.05 -19.83 1.85
N PRO A 79 15.77 -18.92 1.16
CA PRO A 79 16.61 -17.89 1.76
C PRO A 79 15.96 -17.14 2.91
N LEU A 80 16.75 -16.71 3.91
CA LEU A 80 16.23 -15.90 5.02
C LEU A 80 15.57 -14.62 4.52
N GLY A 81 16.15 -14.00 3.48
CA GLY A 81 15.58 -12.82 2.82
C GLY A 81 14.14 -13.03 2.32
N GLN A 82 13.77 -14.23 1.85
CA GLN A 82 12.41 -14.54 1.42
C GLN A 82 11.43 -14.64 2.59
N HIS A 83 11.87 -15.21 3.72
CA HIS A 83 11.05 -15.26 4.94
C HIS A 83 10.81 -13.86 5.51
N LEU A 84 11.83 -13.01 5.51
CA LEU A 84 11.72 -11.61 5.94
C LEU A 84 10.78 -10.83 5.00
N MET A 85 10.90 -11.02 3.69
CA MET A 85 10.00 -10.42 2.70
C MET A 85 8.55 -10.86 2.92
N LEU A 86 8.30 -12.14 3.20
CA LEU A 86 6.97 -12.65 3.54
C LEU A 86 6.42 -11.98 4.81
N GLY A 87 7.22 -11.93 5.88
CA GLY A 87 6.83 -11.30 7.14
C GLY A 87 6.49 -9.82 6.97
N ALA A 88 7.33 -9.07 6.25
CA ALA A 88 7.07 -7.68 5.91
C ALA A 88 5.79 -7.54 5.07
N GLY A 89 5.60 -8.38 4.05
CA GLY A 89 4.38 -8.38 3.22
C GLY A 89 3.09 -8.59 4.02
N LEU A 90 3.10 -9.52 4.99
CA LEU A 90 1.96 -9.75 5.88
C LEU A 90 1.69 -8.55 6.79
N LEU A 91 2.74 -7.91 7.32
CA LEU A 91 2.60 -6.70 8.12
C LEU A 91 2.07 -5.52 7.29
N MET A 92 2.61 -5.32 6.08
CA MET A 92 2.14 -4.32 5.12
C MET A 92 0.66 -4.51 4.79
N PHE A 93 0.24 -5.77 4.59
CA PHE A 93 -1.16 -6.12 4.39
C PHE A 93 -2.03 -5.72 5.58
N ALA A 94 -1.63 -6.09 6.80
CA ALA A 94 -2.37 -5.75 8.02
C ALA A 94 -2.50 -4.23 8.21
N LEU A 95 -1.43 -3.47 7.96
CA LEU A 95 -1.46 -2.01 7.99
C LEU A 95 -2.44 -1.45 6.96
N PHE A 96 -2.39 -1.94 5.73
CA PHE A 96 -3.31 -1.51 4.67
C PHE A 96 -4.76 -1.82 5.01
N ALA A 97 -5.06 -3.03 5.51
CA ALA A 97 -6.39 -3.39 5.96
C ALA A 97 -6.89 -2.45 7.06
N HIS A 98 -6.04 -2.12 8.04
CA HIS A 98 -6.37 -1.14 9.08
C HIS A 98 -6.69 0.25 8.51
N ILE A 99 -5.88 0.74 7.58
CA ILE A 99 -6.09 2.02 6.87
C ILE A 99 -7.44 2.03 6.15
N TYR A 100 -7.74 0.96 5.41
CA TYR A 100 -8.91 0.85 4.54
C TYR A 100 -10.21 0.74 5.36
N PHE A 101 -10.28 -0.17 6.33
CA PHE A 101 -11.50 -0.41 7.09
C PHE A 101 -11.74 0.62 8.21
N GLY A 102 -10.69 1.27 8.70
CA GLY A 102 -10.78 2.25 9.78
C GLY A 102 -10.78 3.70 9.27
N PRO A 103 -9.62 4.36 9.15
CA PRO A 103 -9.52 5.77 8.78
C PRO A 103 -10.19 6.13 7.45
N PHE A 104 -10.04 5.32 6.40
CA PHE A 104 -10.59 5.65 5.08
C PHE A 104 -12.13 5.68 5.08
N ARG A 105 -12.76 4.72 5.75
CA ARG A 105 -14.22 4.74 5.98
C ARG A 105 -14.66 6.03 6.70
N ARG A 106 -13.91 6.47 7.71
CA ARG A 106 -14.21 7.71 8.46
C ARG A 106 -14.00 8.97 7.61
N VAL A 107 -13.03 8.96 6.69
CA VAL A 107 -12.87 10.03 5.68
C VAL A 107 -14.12 10.13 4.83
N GLY A 108 -14.63 9.01 4.30
CA GLY A 108 -15.84 9.01 3.49
C GLY A 108 -17.07 9.56 4.23
N GLN A 109 -17.23 9.18 5.50
CA GLN A 109 -18.30 9.71 6.37
C GLN A 109 -18.18 11.21 6.61
N ALA A 110 -16.97 11.69 6.93
CA ALA A 110 -16.72 13.11 7.16
C ALA A 110 -16.95 13.95 5.89
N VAL A 111 -16.53 13.44 4.72
CA VAL A 111 -16.79 14.08 3.42
C VAL A 111 -18.28 14.15 3.13
N ALA A 112 -19.04 13.08 3.38
CA ALA A 112 -20.49 13.07 3.17
C ALA A 112 -21.24 14.05 4.10
N ALA A 113 -20.71 14.28 5.31
CA ALA A 113 -21.24 15.24 6.28
C ALA A 113 -20.70 16.67 6.10
N ALA A 114 -19.87 16.93 5.09
CA ALA A 114 -19.14 18.19 4.90
C ALA A 114 -18.28 18.63 6.11
N ASP A 115 -17.83 17.67 6.94
CA ASP A 115 -16.94 17.89 8.08
C ASP A 115 -15.48 17.84 7.63
N TRP A 116 -15.00 18.94 7.07
CA TRP A 116 -13.63 19.08 6.54
C TRP A 116 -12.54 18.92 7.60
N PRO A 117 -12.69 19.46 8.83
CA PRO A 117 -11.73 19.21 9.91
C PRO A 117 -11.58 17.72 10.24
N ALA A 118 -12.70 16.99 10.41
CA ALA A 118 -12.64 15.56 10.70
C ALA A 118 -12.02 14.76 9.54
N ALA A 119 -12.35 15.08 8.29
CA ALA A 119 -11.74 14.46 7.12
C ALA A 119 -10.21 14.66 7.11
N GLY A 120 -9.74 15.89 7.37
CA GLY A 120 -8.32 16.23 7.44
C GLY A 120 -7.57 15.43 8.52
N ILE A 121 -8.15 15.29 9.71
CA ILE A 121 -7.56 14.50 10.82
C ILE A 121 -7.38 13.03 10.41
N GLN A 122 -8.41 12.42 9.81
CA GLN A 122 -8.34 11.02 9.40
C GLN A 122 -7.35 10.81 8.24
N MET A 123 -7.30 11.72 7.26
CA MET A 123 -6.29 11.69 6.19
C MET A 123 -4.86 11.83 6.73
N GLY A 124 -4.65 12.66 7.76
CA GLY A 124 -3.37 12.78 8.46
C GLY A 124 -2.94 11.47 9.13
N LYS A 125 -3.88 10.75 9.77
CA LYS A 125 -3.62 9.42 10.35
C LYS A 125 -3.24 8.41 9.27
N MET A 126 -3.97 8.38 8.17
CA MET A 126 -3.69 7.50 7.03
C MET A 126 -2.26 7.69 6.51
N GLN A 127 -1.82 8.93 6.34
CA GLN A 127 -0.49 9.24 5.82
C GLN A 127 0.61 8.54 6.63
N ARG A 128 0.55 8.58 7.96
CA ARG A 128 1.59 7.98 8.82
C ARG A 128 1.72 6.48 8.58
N PHE A 129 0.58 5.79 8.48
CA PHE A 129 0.57 4.36 8.17
C PHE A 129 1.03 4.08 6.73
N VAL A 130 0.67 4.92 5.75
CA VAL A 130 1.15 4.76 4.36
C VAL A 130 2.67 4.94 4.29
N VAL A 131 3.25 5.91 5.02
CA VAL A 131 4.71 6.08 5.10
C VAL A 131 5.37 4.87 5.73
N ALA A 132 4.85 4.37 6.86
CA ALA A 132 5.37 3.16 7.49
C ALA A 132 5.29 1.94 6.55
N ASN A 133 4.18 1.78 5.83
CA ASN A 133 3.98 0.73 4.85
C ASN A 133 4.97 0.84 3.67
N PHE A 134 5.20 2.06 3.18
CA PHE A 134 6.19 2.32 2.12
C PHE A 134 7.62 1.96 2.56
N VAL A 135 8.00 2.32 3.80
CA VAL A 135 9.30 1.93 4.37
C VAL A 135 9.42 0.41 4.47
N LEU A 136 8.39 -0.27 4.97
CA LEU A 136 8.35 -1.75 5.03
C LEU A 136 8.52 -2.39 3.65
N GLY A 137 7.93 -1.81 2.60
CA GLY A 137 8.09 -2.28 1.22
C GLY A 137 9.55 -2.23 0.76
N TRP A 138 10.26 -1.13 1.05
CA TRP A 138 11.70 -1.04 0.77
C TRP A 138 12.53 -2.01 1.60
N LEU A 139 12.18 -2.23 2.88
CA LEU A 139 12.84 -3.23 3.72
C LEU A 139 12.63 -4.65 3.18
N ALA A 140 11.44 -4.96 2.67
CA ALA A 140 11.15 -6.25 2.03
C ALA A 140 12.01 -6.48 0.77
N ILE A 141 12.15 -5.45 -0.07
CA ILE A 141 13.02 -5.47 -1.25
C ILE A 141 14.49 -5.65 -0.83
N ALA A 142 14.95 -4.87 0.15
CA ALA A 142 16.33 -4.97 0.65
C ALA A 142 16.60 -6.38 1.23
N ALA A 143 15.65 -6.95 1.96
CA ALA A 143 15.78 -8.29 2.53
C ALA A 143 15.99 -9.35 1.44
N VAL A 144 15.16 -9.37 0.39
CA VAL A 144 15.27 -10.40 -0.66
C VAL A 144 16.50 -10.20 -1.57
N VAL A 145 17.03 -8.98 -1.67
CA VAL A 145 18.20 -8.67 -2.51
C VAL A 145 19.52 -8.89 -1.76
N LEU A 146 19.58 -8.51 -0.48
CA LEU A 146 20.84 -8.44 0.28
C LEU A 146 21.05 -9.64 1.22
N ILE A 147 19.98 -10.35 1.59
CA ILE A 147 20.04 -11.44 2.58
C ILE A 147 19.74 -12.77 1.88
N ARG A 148 20.71 -13.69 1.93
CA ARG A 148 20.62 -15.03 1.35
C ARG A 148 19.93 -16.04 2.27
#